data_AF-A0A1G0B4B3-F1
#
_entry.id   AF-A0A1G0B4B3-F1
#
_cell.length_a   1.000
_cell.length_b   1.000
_cell.length_c   1.000
_cell.angle_alpha   90.00
_cell.angle_beta   90.00
_cell.angle_gamma   90.00
#
_symmetry.space_group_name_H-M   'P 1'
#
loop_
_entity.id
_entity.type
_entity.pdbx_description
1 polymer ?
#
loop_
_entity_poly.entity_id
_entity_poly.type
_entity_poly.pdbx_seq_one_letter_code
_entity_poly.pdbx_strand_id
1 'polypeptide(L)'
;MSNQKQQPARSIANHRWTLLPLTALVLATLGGCAVTPEPMTSAERKERIQQDMSALFKDVEPLSGPLSLHEAQARALKYNADARLKLMEEVLSNAQLDLAHYDMLPRMTVSAGYSARNNDALSSSVTLNNGVLTPTGTYSGAQERSRSTTNAVLAWNVLDFGVSYVRAQQQATQTLMANERKRKAVQNIMQDVRHAYWRAYGAQNILPRLDALLVQVNDALKRSRSMEEQRLMAPIDALSYQRGLIDLYQQIMRHRQELASAKTELSALINVKPGTKLELSGDDNMDSLPGAKILNDMDALDQAALANRPELREEDYRKKVTVLEARKALFSLLPGIEINASANHDSNRFLFKNDWTETGATVSFNLLRAFSYSSMKDAQEVQAKLDDARRVALSMAVLAQVRIAGERYREAITDYAINKQAAEVDARIEKHVVSGVMANSESDMTLLRAKVKAALSEMQRYVSYAGLQMSYARVANSIGVDMLPDSPKLDDLKSFSDQISRVDEAWQKGDFQQGSSEPQSVAATESPPVAAQESQPVAPAAQPGAPQQVAKLSVTVKESR
;
A
#
# COMPACT_ATOMS: atom_id res chain seq x y z
N MET A 1 -39.64 -48.90 67.46
CA MET A 1 -40.76 -49.47 66.67
C MET A 1 -40.65 -48.82 65.30
N SER A 2 -40.31 -49.46 64.17
CA SER A 2 -40.58 -50.81 63.68
C SER A 2 -39.37 -51.38 62.94
N ASN A 3 -39.28 -52.72 62.97
CA ASN A 3 -38.31 -53.60 62.34
C ASN A 3 -38.53 -53.72 60.82
N GLN A 4 -37.48 -53.92 60.02
CA GLN A 4 -37.37 -55.10 59.13
C GLN A 4 -36.00 -55.27 58.41
N LYS A 5 -35.34 -56.38 58.79
CA LYS A 5 -34.72 -57.45 57.96
C LYS A 5 -33.54 -57.18 56.98
N GLN A 6 -32.39 -57.75 57.38
CA GLN A 6 -31.33 -58.50 56.65
C GLN A 6 -31.88 -59.37 55.46
N GLN A 7 -31.21 -59.77 54.36
CA GLN A 7 -29.82 -60.00 53.85
C GLN A 7 -29.98 -60.56 52.37
N PRO A 8 -28.96 -61.01 51.57
CA PRO A 8 -27.52 -60.71 51.44
C PRO A 8 -27.04 -60.50 49.95
N ALA A 9 -25.72 -60.36 49.80
CA ALA A 9 -24.93 -59.96 48.63
C ALA A 9 -24.95 -60.87 47.36
N ARG A 10 -24.75 -60.24 46.19
CA ARG A 10 -24.08 -60.85 45.03
C ARG A 10 -23.00 -59.91 44.47
N SER A 11 -21.79 -60.45 44.44
CA SER A 11 -20.56 -59.90 43.88
C SER A 11 -20.72 -59.44 42.42
N ILE A 12 -20.40 -58.17 42.13
CA ILE A 12 -20.06 -57.73 40.77
C ILE A 12 -18.59 -57.32 40.80
N ALA A 13 -17.78 -58.16 40.16
CA ALA A 13 -16.36 -57.94 39.98
C ALA A 13 -16.12 -56.72 39.08
N ASN A 14 -15.18 -55.89 39.51
CA ASN A 14 -14.67 -54.72 38.81
C ASN A 14 -14.04 -55.10 37.46
N HIS A 15 -14.53 -54.50 36.37
CA HIS A 15 -13.68 -54.17 35.22
C HIS A 15 -13.72 -52.65 35.00
N ARG A 16 -12.89 -51.98 35.81
CA ARG A 16 -12.39 -50.63 35.51
C ARG A 16 -11.15 -50.82 34.62
N TRP A 17 -10.88 -49.85 33.75
CA TRP A 17 -9.84 -49.76 32.69
C TRP A 17 -10.47 -50.07 31.31
N THR A 18 -10.59 -49.17 30.32
CA THR A 18 -9.78 -48.02 29.92
C THR A 18 -10.62 -47.02 29.07
N LEU A 19 -11.31 -46.06 29.68
CA LEU A 19 -11.93 -44.92 28.96
C LEU A 19 -11.32 -43.56 29.33
N LEU A 20 -10.38 -43.54 30.28
CA LEU A 20 -9.68 -42.34 30.72
C LEU A 20 -8.59 -41.79 29.77
N PRO A 21 -7.85 -42.59 28.96
CA PRO A 21 -6.83 -41.99 28.10
C PRO A 21 -7.41 -41.33 26.84
N LEU A 22 -8.60 -41.74 26.37
CA LEU A 22 -9.22 -41.19 25.16
C LEU A 22 -9.92 -39.85 25.42
N THR A 23 -10.58 -39.69 26.57
CA THR A 23 -11.22 -38.42 26.96
C THR A 23 -10.19 -37.35 27.31
N ALA A 24 -9.06 -37.73 27.94
CA ALA A 24 -7.96 -36.81 28.21
C ALA A 24 -7.27 -36.30 26.93
N LEU A 25 -7.12 -37.16 25.91
CA LEU A 25 -6.55 -36.77 24.62
C LEU A 25 -7.49 -35.83 23.84
N VAL A 26 -8.80 -36.09 23.85
CA VAL A 26 -9.81 -35.23 23.19
C VAL A 26 -9.93 -33.86 23.87
N LEU A 27 -9.88 -33.78 25.20
CA LEU A 27 -9.84 -32.51 25.92
C LEU A 27 -8.53 -31.74 25.71
N ALA A 28 -7.39 -32.42 25.57
CA ALA A 28 -6.11 -31.79 25.24
C ALA A 28 -6.08 -31.19 23.82
N THR A 29 -6.78 -31.81 22.85
CA THR A 29 -6.89 -31.26 21.49
C THR A 29 -7.90 -30.12 21.35
N LEU A 30 -8.88 -30.01 22.26
CA LEU A 30 -9.90 -28.94 22.24
C LEU A 30 -9.43 -27.65 22.95
N GLY A 31 -8.42 -27.73 23.83
CA GLY A 31 -7.82 -26.56 24.50
C GLY A 31 -6.88 -25.73 23.61
N GLY A 32 -6.54 -26.20 22.41
CA GLY A 32 -5.60 -25.54 21.50
C GLY A 32 -6.19 -24.44 20.60
N CYS A 33 -7.50 -24.17 20.69
CA CYS A 33 -8.19 -23.20 19.82
C CYS A 33 -8.55 -21.88 20.51
N ALA A 34 -7.94 -21.56 21.66
CA ALA A 34 -8.01 -20.22 22.21
C ALA A 34 -6.95 -19.34 21.53
N VAL A 35 -7.30 -18.72 20.41
CA VAL A 35 -6.46 -17.68 19.77
C VAL A 35 -6.58 -16.42 20.62
N THR A 36 -5.78 -16.35 21.69
CA THR A 36 -5.63 -15.12 22.46
C THR A 36 -4.69 -14.18 21.71
N PRO A 37 -5.09 -12.93 21.40
CA PRO A 37 -4.19 -11.99 20.75
C PRO A 37 -3.00 -11.70 21.66
N GLU A 38 -1.82 -12.15 21.25
CA GLU A 38 -0.58 -11.86 21.97
C GLU A 38 -0.10 -10.44 21.61
N PRO A 39 0.02 -9.53 22.60
CA PRO A 39 0.58 -8.22 22.35
C PRO A 39 2.06 -8.33 22.01
N MET A 40 2.53 -7.54 21.04
CA MET A 40 3.96 -7.50 20.68
C MET A 40 4.84 -7.31 21.93
N THR A 41 5.87 -8.13 22.07
CA THR A 41 6.81 -8.01 23.18
C THR A 41 7.76 -6.82 22.97
N SER A 42 8.44 -6.37 24.04
CA SER A 42 9.43 -5.30 23.92
C SER A 42 10.65 -5.71 23.09
N ALA A 43 10.98 -7.00 23.05
CA ALA A 43 12.06 -7.56 22.24
C ALA A 43 11.69 -7.53 20.74
N GLU A 44 10.51 -8.03 20.37
CA GLU A 44 9.99 -7.96 18.99
C GLU A 44 9.91 -6.52 18.48
N ARG A 45 9.51 -5.56 19.34
CA ARG A 45 9.52 -4.14 18.95
C ARG A 45 10.92 -3.65 18.63
N LYS A 46 11.94 -4.03 19.41
CA LYS A 46 13.32 -3.61 19.16
C LYS A 46 13.87 -4.23 17.87
N GLU A 47 13.60 -5.51 17.64
CA GLU A 47 14.01 -6.20 16.41
C GLU A 47 13.36 -5.56 15.18
N ARG A 48 12.04 -5.33 15.22
CA ARG A 48 11.32 -4.64 14.16
C ARG A 48 11.85 -3.24 13.90
N ILE A 49 12.17 -2.46 14.94
CA ILE A 49 12.80 -1.13 14.77
C ILE A 49 14.14 -1.24 14.04
N GLN A 50 14.97 -2.24 14.36
CA GLN A 50 16.25 -2.45 13.68
C GLN A 50 16.07 -2.86 12.22
N GLN A 51 15.12 -3.77 11.96
CA GLN A 51 14.77 -4.21 10.60
C GLN A 51 14.24 -3.03 9.77
N ASP A 52 13.28 -2.27 10.30
CA ASP A 52 12.71 -1.10 9.63
C ASP A 52 13.77 -0.04 9.33
N MET A 53 14.63 0.29 10.30
CA MET A 53 15.72 1.25 10.11
C MET A 53 16.72 0.80 9.03
N SER A 54 17.01 -0.50 8.94
CA SER A 54 17.88 -1.04 7.89
C SER A 54 17.20 -1.02 6.52
N ALA A 55 15.89 -1.33 6.46
CA ALA A 55 15.11 -1.40 5.23
C ALA A 55 14.81 -0.04 4.62
N LEU A 56 14.58 0.99 5.46
CA LEU A 56 14.27 2.35 5.02
C LEU A 56 15.38 2.97 4.16
N PHE A 57 16.65 2.69 4.49
CA PHE A 57 17.81 3.26 3.80
C PHE A 57 18.58 2.25 2.94
N LYS A 58 18.01 1.05 2.74
CA LYS A 58 18.60 0.03 1.88
C LYS A 58 18.49 0.45 0.42
N ASP A 59 19.56 0.29 -0.34
CA ASP A 59 19.63 0.53 -1.79
C ASP A 59 19.30 1.98 -2.21
N VAL A 60 19.47 2.96 -1.30
CA VAL A 60 19.33 4.39 -1.61
C VAL A 60 20.65 4.93 -2.13
N GLU A 61 20.67 5.45 -3.36
CA GLU A 61 21.84 6.08 -3.96
C GLU A 61 22.26 7.35 -3.18
N PRO A 62 23.55 7.51 -2.84
CA PRO A 62 24.03 8.69 -2.12
C PRO A 62 23.89 9.98 -2.96
N LEU A 63 23.94 11.13 -2.28
CA LEU A 63 23.98 12.43 -2.94
C LEU A 63 25.40 12.69 -3.47
N SER A 64 25.54 12.91 -4.78
CA SER A 64 26.84 13.11 -5.46
C SER A 64 27.12 14.57 -5.85
N GLY A 65 26.21 15.51 -5.58
CA GLY A 65 26.35 16.92 -5.92
C GLY A 65 25.11 17.77 -5.57
N PRO A 66 25.05 19.02 -6.05
CA PRO A 66 23.88 19.88 -5.92
C PRO A 66 22.64 19.23 -6.54
N LEU A 67 21.58 19.09 -5.76
CA LEU A 67 20.35 18.42 -6.15
C LEU A 67 19.42 19.39 -6.89
N SER A 68 18.97 19.02 -8.10
CA SER A 68 17.95 19.77 -8.85
C SER A 68 16.53 19.38 -8.45
N LEU A 69 15.53 20.18 -8.85
CA LEU A 69 14.11 19.89 -8.57
C LEU A 69 13.70 18.54 -9.17
N HIS A 70 14.00 18.31 -10.45
CA HIS A 70 13.61 17.09 -11.14
C HIS A 70 14.38 15.87 -10.62
N GLU A 71 15.63 16.02 -10.18
CA GLU A 71 16.35 14.93 -9.50
C GLU A 71 15.72 14.63 -8.13
N ALA A 72 15.30 15.64 -7.37
CA ALA A 72 14.59 15.45 -6.11
C ALA A 72 13.27 14.68 -6.32
N GLN A 73 12.52 15.04 -7.37
CA GLN A 73 11.30 14.34 -7.77
C GLN A 73 11.56 12.89 -8.19
N ALA A 74 12.60 12.65 -9.00
CA ALA A 74 13.02 11.31 -9.40
C ALA A 74 13.38 10.43 -8.19
N ARG A 75 14.15 11.00 -7.23
CA ARG A 75 14.50 10.32 -5.98
C ARG A 75 13.29 10.03 -5.11
N ALA A 76 12.35 10.97 -5.00
CA ALA A 76 11.12 10.75 -4.27
C ALA A 76 10.32 9.60 -4.89
N LEU A 77 10.09 9.59 -6.21
CA LEU A 77 9.33 8.50 -6.84
C LEU A 77 10.04 7.13 -6.74
N LYS A 78 11.37 7.09 -6.79
CA LYS A 78 12.16 5.84 -6.70
C LYS A 78 12.26 5.29 -5.27
N TYR A 79 12.43 6.17 -4.26
CA TYR A 79 12.80 5.77 -2.91
C TYR A 79 11.78 6.09 -1.82
N ASN A 80 10.75 6.90 -2.09
CA ASN A 80 9.77 7.28 -1.08
C ASN A 80 8.98 6.05 -0.58
N ALA A 81 8.78 5.98 0.74
CA ALA A 81 8.10 4.87 1.39
C ALA A 81 6.62 4.76 0.99
N ASP A 82 5.91 5.88 0.83
CA ASP A 82 4.50 5.90 0.41
C ASP A 82 4.37 5.48 -1.06
N ALA A 83 5.28 5.92 -1.93
CA ALA A 83 5.33 5.46 -3.32
C ALA A 83 5.55 3.94 -3.39
N ARG A 84 6.50 3.42 -2.62
CA ARG A 84 6.79 1.98 -2.53
C ARG A 84 5.59 1.20 -1.98
N LEU A 85 4.90 1.72 -0.96
CA LEU A 85 3.68 1.11 -0.44
C LEU A 85 2.61 0.99 -1.53
N LYS A 86 2.37 2.05 -2.30
CA LYS A 86 1.38 2.01 -3.40
C LYS A 86 1.76 1.06 -4.53
N LEU A 87 3.05 0.94 -4.83
CA LEU A 87 3.54 -0.09 -5.75
C LEU A 87 3.27 -1.51 -5.20
N MET A 88 3.49 -1.75 -3.91
CA MET A 88 3.21 -3.05 -3.29
C MET A 88 1.71 -3.38 -3.24
N GLU A 89 0.85 -2.38 -3.02
CA GLU A 89 -0.61 -2.53 -3.11
C GLU A 89 -1.05 -2.94 -4.54
N GLU A 90 -0.46 -2.35 -5.58
CA GLU A 90 -0.67 -2.73 -6.98
C GLU A 90 -0.22 -4.18 -7.24
N VAL A 91 1.00 -4.54 -6.82
CA VAL A 91 1.53 -5.91 -6.98
C VAL A 91 0.66 -6.93 -6.25
N LEU A 92 0.21 -6.62 -5.03
CA LEU A 92 -0.72 -7.47 -4.29
C LEU A 92 -2.04 -7.65 -5.04
N SER A 93 -2.59 -6.57 -5.62
CA SER A 93 -3.82 -6.62 -6.39
C SER A 93 -3.68 -7.51 -7.64
N ASN A 94 -2.53 -7.43 -8.32
CA ASN A 94 -2.20 -8.31 -9.45
C ASN A 94 -2.04 -9.77 -9.02
N ALA A 95 -1.34 -10.06 -7.92
CA ALA A 95 -1.21 -11.41 -7.39
C ALA A 95 -2.56 -12.02 -6.97
N GLN A 96 -3.48 -11.20 -6.46
CA GLN A 96 -4.85 -11.61 -6.18
C GLN A 96 -5.65 -11.91 -7.46
N LEU A 97 -5.40 -11.17 -8.55
CA LEU A 97 -5.97 -11.48 -9.86
C LEU A 97 -5.47 -12.83 -10.37
N ASP A 98 -4.18 -13.10 -10.24
CA ASP A 98 -3.60 -14.41 -10.60
C ASP A 98 -4.22 -15.54 -9.78
N LEU A 99 -4.40 -15.34 -8.46
CA LEU A 99 -5.11 -16.30 -7.61
C LEU A 99 -6.55 -16.53 -8.08
N ALA A 100 -7.26 -15.46 -8.45
CA ALA A 100 -8.62 -15.55 -8.97
C ALA A 100 -8.70 -16.32 -10.31
N HIS A 101 -7.61 -16.38 -11.08
CA HIS A 101 -7.54 -17.25 -12.26
C HIS A 101 -7.50 -18.74 -11.88
N TYR A 102 -6.80 -19.11 -10.80
CA TYR A 102 -6.74 -20.49 -10.33
C TYR A 102 -8.05 -20.98 -9.71
N ASP A 103 -8.85 -20.09 -9.10
CA ASP A 103 -10.18 -20.41 -8.56
C ASP A 103 -11.15 -20.94 -9.64
N MET A 104 -10.88 -20.69 -10.92
CA MET A 104 -11.69 -21.17 -12.04
C MET A 104 -11.36 -22.62 -12.46
N LEU A 105 -10.28 -23.21 -11.95
CA LEU A 105 -9.87 -24.56 -12.33
C LEU A 105 -10.75 -25.63 -11.66
N PRO A 106 -10.92 -26.81 -12.29
CA PRO A 106 -11.48 -27.98 -11.63
C PRO A 106 -10.71 -28.31 -10.34
N ARG A 107 -11.42 -28.69 -9.28
CA ARG A 107 -10.81 -29.07 -8.01
C ARG A 107 -10.38 -30.53 -8.07
N MET A 108 -9.10 -30.79 -7.78
CA MET A 108 -8.57 -32.13 -7.61
C MET A 108 -8.25 -32.35 -6.13
N THR A 109 -8.94 -33.31 -5.52
CA THR A 109 -8.78 -33.64 -4.10
C THR A 109 -8.36 -35.08 -3.96
N VAL A 110 -7.28 -35.32 -3.21
CA VAL A 110 -6.92 -36.67 -2.77
C VAL A 110 -7.27 -36.78 -1.30
N SER A 111 -8.15 -37.73 -0.96
CA SER A 111 -8.56 -38.00 0.40
C SER A 111 -8.22 -39.43 0.80
N ALA A 112 -7.78 -39.60 2.03
CA ALA A 112 -7.66 -40.89 2.70
C ALA A 112 -8.43 -40.79 4.01
N GLY A 113 -9.22 -41.81 4.31
CA GLY A 113 -10.13 -41.83 5.45
C GLY A 113 -10.12 -43.19 6.12
N TYR A 114 -10.44 -43.19 7.40
CA TYR A 114 -10.69 -44.40 8.17
C TYR A 114 -12.05 -44.26 8.85
N SER A 115 -12.94 -45.21 8.60
CA SER A 115 -14.27 -45.24 9.22
C SER A 115 -14.40 -46.50 10.06
N ALA A 116 -14.87 -46.34 11.30
CA ALA A 116 -15.17 -47.43 12.21
C ALA A 116 -16.60 -47.31 12.77
N ARG A 117 -17.31 -48.42 12.89
CA ARG A 117 -18.68 -48.52 13.40
C ARG A 117 -18.73 -49.49 14.58
N ASN A 118 -19.63 -49.19 15.51
CA ASN A 118 -19.91 -50.06 16.65
C ASN A 118 -20.86 -51.22 16.30
N ASN A 119 -21.52 -51.18 15.15
CA ASN A 119 -22.44 -52.21 14.66
C ASN A 119 -22.09 -52.66 13.24
N ASP A 120 -22.53 -53.86 12.89
CA ASP A 120 -22.42 -54.38 11.54
C ASP A 120 -23.35 -53.63 10.59
N ALA A 121 -22.86 -53.30 9.40
CA ALA A 121 -23.65 -52.71 8.32
C ALA A 121 -24.48 -53.81 7.62
N LEU A 122 -25.50 -54.31 8.33
CA LEU A 122 -26.39 -55.35 7.85
C LEU A 122 -27.47 -54.77 6.93
N SER A 123 -27.64 -55.36 5.75
CA SER A 123 -28.72 -55.06 4.80
C SER A 123 -29.49 -56.33 4.43
N SER A 124 -30.75 -56.17 4.04
CA SER A 124 -31.52 -57.22 3.35
C SER A 124 -31.22 -57.13 1.86
N SER A 125 -30.70 -58.22 1.28
CA SER A 125 -30.32 -58.27 -0.13
C SER A 125 -31.47 -58.83 -1.00
N VAL A 126 -31.50 -58.42 -2.26
CA VAL A 126 -32.39 -58.98 -3.30
C VAL A 126 -31.49 -59.69 -4.32
N THR A 127 -31.89 -60.89 -4.75
CA THR A 127 -31.11 -61.65 -5.73
C THR A 127 -31.25 -61.01 -7.12
N LEU A 128 -30.14 -60.57 -7.71
CA LEU A 128 -30.12 -59.75 -8.94
C LEU A 128 -30.74 -60.45 -10.17
N ASN A 129 -30.70 -61.79 -10.22
CA ASN A 129 -31.17 -62.57 -11.39
C ASN A 129 -32.69 -62.85 -11.41
N ASN A 130 -33.39 -62.77 -10.27
CA ASN A 130 -34.83 -63.10 -10.21
C ASN A 130 -35.67 -62.15 -9.33
N GLY A 131 -35.07 -61.11 -8.74
CA GLY A 131 -35.79 -60.08 -7.98
C GLY A 131 -36.43 -60.55 -6.68
N VAL A 132 -36.20 -61.81 -6.26
CA VAL A 132 -36.78 -62.37 -5.04
C VAL A 132 -36.02 -61.84 -3.82
N LEU A 133 -36.74 -61.28 -2.85
CA LEU A 133 -36.16 -60.90 -1.55
C LEU A 133 -35.62 -62.15 -0.86
N THR A 134 -34.42 -62.03 -0.28
CA THR A 134 -33.86 -63.11 0.55
C THR A 134 -34.80 -63.38 1.73
N PRO A 135 -35.12 -64.65 2.06
CA PRO A 135 -36.11 -64.98 3.09
C PRO A 135 -35.87 -64.28 4.44
N THR A 136 -36.97 -63.93 5.10
CA THR A 136 -37.02 -63.29 6.41
C THR A 136 -36.10 -64.00 7.43
N GLY A 137 -35.12 -63.29 7.98
CA GLY A 137 -34.19 -63.81 8.99
C GLY A 137 -32.74 -64.01 8.53
N THR A 138 -32.42 -63.73 7.26
CA THR A 138 -31.04 -63.69 6.76
C THR A 138 -30.61 -62.26 6.46
N TYR A 139 -29.57 -61.80 7.14
CA TYR A 139 -28.98 -60.48 6.94
C TYR A 139 -27.59 -60.62 6.31
N SER A 140 -27.30 -59.85 5.27
CA SER A 140 -25.98 -59.81 4.65
C SER A 140 -25.26 -58.51 5.03
N GLY A 141 -24.01 -58.62 5.46
CA GLY A 141 -23.14 -57.46 5.68
C GLY A 141 -22.39 -57.14 4.40
N ALA A 142 -22.61 -55.95 3.84
CA ALA A 142 -21.88 -55.49 2.65
C ALA A 142 -20.64 -54.66 2.99
N GLN A 143 -20.45 -54.31 4.27
CA GLN A 143 -19.35 -53.45 4.73
C GLN A 143 -18.80 -53.93 6.07
N GLU A 144 -17.47 -53.88 6.19
CA GLU A 144 -16.77 -54.11 7.45
C GLU A 144 -17.04 -53.01 8.49
N ARG A 145 -16.94 -53.38 9.77
CA ARG A 145 -17.01 -52.43 10.89
C ARG A 145 -15.90 -51.39 10.84
N SER A 146 -14.71 -51.76 10.39
CA SER A 146 -13.57 -50.87 10.22
C SER A 146 -13.05 -50.97 8.79
N ARG A 147 -12.89 -49.83 8.13
CA ARG A 147 -12.32 -49.78 6.78
C ARG A 147 -11.54 -48.50 6.56
N SER A 148 -10.52 -48.58 5.71
CA SER A 148 -9.83 -47.43 5.15
C SER A 148 -10.27 -47.21 3.70
N THR A 149 -10.54 -45.97 3.36
CA THR A 149 -10.91 -45.54 2.01
C THR A 149 -9.88 -44.54 1.50
N THR A 150 -9.40 -44.70 0.28
CA THR A 150 -8.56 -43.70 -0.39
C THR A 150 -9.19 -43.35 -1.72
N ASN A 151 -9.27 -42.07 -2.06
CA ASN A 151 -9.88 -41.63 -3.30
C ASN A 151 -9.22 -40.36 -3.83
N ALA A 152 -9.12 -40.29 -5.15
CA ALA A 152 -8.77 -39.08 -5.88
C ALA A 152 -10.01 -38.63 -6.65
N VAL A 153 -10.51 -37.42 -6.35
CA VAL A 153 -11.73 -36.86 -6.93
C VAL A 153 -11.38 -35.59 -7.70
N LEU A 154 -11.69 -35.59 -8.99
CA LEU A 154 -11.73 -34.40 -9.83
C LEU A 154 -13.19 -33.91 -9.90
N ALA A 155 -13.45 -32.69 -9.44
CA ALA A 155 -14.78 -32.09 -9.43
C ALA A 155 -14.78 -30.75 -10.17
N TRP A 156 -15.72 -30.57 -11.09
CA TRP A 156 -15.92 -29.31 -11.80
C TRP A 156 -17.37 -28.86 -11.66
N ASN A 157 -17.56 -27.66 -11.11
CA ASN A 157 -18.87 -27.06 -10.98
C ASN A 157 -19.00 -25.91 -11.99
N VAL A 158 -19.89 -26.06 -12.97
CA VAL A 158 -20.07 -25.10 -14.08
C VAL A 158 -20.60 -23.76 -13.57
N LEU A 159 -21.46 -23.78 -12.56
CA LEU A 159 -21.98 -22.57 -11.95
C LEU A 159 -20.91 -21.84 -11.13
N ASP A 160 -20.13 -22.59 -10.35
CA ASP A 160 -19.01 -22.05 -9.58
C ASP A 160 -17.94 -21.46 -10.49
N PHE A 161 -17.68 -22.09 -11.65
CA PHE A 161 -16.85 -21.52 -12.71
C PHE A 161 -17.41 -20.17 -13.19
N GLY A 162 -18.70 -20.08 -13.52
CA GLY A 162 -19.32 -18.82 -13.96
C GLY A 162 -19.25 -17.71 -12.91
N VAL A 163 -19.48 -18.05 -11.63
CA VAL A 163 -19.34 -17.13 -10.49
C VAL A 163 -17.89 -16.69 -10.29
N SER A 164 -16.95 -17.63 -10.38
CA SER A 164 -15.51 -17.38 -10.23
C SER A 164 -14.94 -16.57 -11.39
N TYR A 165 -15.45 -16.76 -12.60
CA TYR A 165 -15.11 -15.92 -13.76
C TYR A 165 -15.54 -14.47 -13.57
N VAL A 166 -16.77 -14.23 -13.06
CA VAL A 166 -17.20 -12.86 -12.72
C VAL A 166 -16.37 -12.30 -11.57
N ARG A 167 -16.00 -13.12 -10.58
CA ARG A 167 -15.08 -12.71 -9.50
C ARG A 167 -13.70 -12.31 -10.04
N ALA A 168 -13.15 -13.06 -10.99
CA ALA A 168 -11.89 -12.71 -11.65
C ALA A 168 -12.01 -11.37 -12.40
N GLN A 169 -13.13 -11.10 -13.09
CA GLN A 169 -13.40 -9.78 -13.70
C GLN A 169 -13.48 -8.66 -12.65
N GLN A 170 -14.08 -8.93 -11.49
CA GLN A 170 -14.11 -7.98 -10.38
C GLN A 170 -12.71 -7.68 -9.87
N GLN A 171 -11.89 -8.72 -9.68
CA GLN A 171 -10.51 -8.58 -9.24
C GLN A 171 -9.67 -7.81 -10.27
N ALA A 172 -9.84 -8.09 -11.56
CA ALA A 172 -9.19 -7.33 -12.64
C ALA A 172 -9.61 -5.85 -12.65
N THR A 173 -10.87 -5.57 -12.30
CA THR A 173 -11.31 -4.18 -12.16
C THR A 173 -10.69 -3.52 -10.92
N GLN A 174 -10.50 -4.27 -9.83
CA GLN A 174 -9.82 -3.78 -8.63
C GLN A 174 -8.33 -3.49 -8.87
N THR A 175 -7.65 -4.24 -9.74
CA THR A 175 -6.26 -3.90 -10.13
C THR A 175 -6.20 -2.55 -10.83
N LEU A 176 -7.15 -2.26 -11.73
CA LEU A 176 -7.26 -0.94 -12.36
C LEU A 176 -7.51 0.17 -11.34
N MET A 177 -8.33 -0.07 -10.31
CA MET A 177 -8.51 0.89 -9.21
C MET A 177 -7.20 1.10 -8.42
N ALA A 178 -6.43 0.05 -8.18
CA ALA A 178 -5.12 0.16 -7.52
C ALA A 178 -4.14 1.01 -8.35
N ASN A 179 -4.17 0.87 -9.68
CA ASN A 179 -3.37 1.69 -10.59
C ASN A 179 -3.75 3.18 -10.48
N GLU A 180 -5.04 3.51 -10.46
CA GLU A 180 -5.48 4.91 -10.29
C GLU A 180 -5.07 5.48 -8.92
N ARG A 181 -5.12 4.67 -7.85
CA ARG A 181 -4.65 5.08 -6.52
C ARG A 181 -3.14 5.34 -6.49
N LYS A 182 -2.35 4.55 -7.20
CA LYS A 182 -0.92 4.80 -7.41
C LYS A 182 -0.70 6.11 -8.16
N ARG A 183 -1.42 6.35 -9.27
CA ARG A 183 -1.33 7.61 -10.03
C ARG A 183 -1.62 8.82 -9.13
N LYS A 184 -2.66 8.76 -8.31
CA LYS A 184 -2.97 9.79 -7.31
C LYS A 184 -1.83 10.02 -6.31
N ALA A 185 -1.22 8.94 -5.79
CA ALA A 185 -0.12 9.07 -4.84
C ALA A 185 1.11 9.71 -5.48
N VAL A 186 1.46 9.32 -6.71
CA VAL A 186 2.54 9.95 -7.51
C VAL A 186 2.29 11.44 -7.65
N GLN A 187 1.09 11.85 -8.08
CA GLN A 187 0.73 13.26 -8.27
C GLN A 187 0.89 14.08 -6.97
N ASN A 188 0.51 13.51 -5.82
CA ASN A 188 0.64 14.17 -4.53
C ASN A 188 2.12 14.29 -4.11
N ILE A 189 2.91 13.21 -4.27
CA ILE A 189 4.34 13.22 -3.94
C ILE A 189 5.08 14.27 -4.78
N MET A 190 4.80 14.35 -6.08
CA MET A 190 5.43 15.33 -6.97
C MET A 190 5.13 16.79 -6.57
N GLN A 191 3.88 17.05 -6.16
CA GLN A 191 3.45 18.35 -5.65
C GLN A 191 4.18 18.70 -4.33
N ASP A 192 4.21 17.76 -3.39
CA ASP A 192 4.80 17.96 -2.07
C ASP A 192 6.32 18.16 -2.16
N VAL A 193 7.00 17.39 -3.02
CA VAL A 193 8.43 17.53 -3.29
C VAL A 193 8.74 18.90 -3.89
N ARG A 194 7.95 19.38 -4.87
CA ARG A 194 8.18 20.71 -5.47
C ARG A 194 8.07 21.82 -4.43
N HIS A 195 7.06 21.78 -3.57
CA HIS A 195 6.90 22.77 -2.50
C HIS A 195 8.03 22.71 -1.47
N ALA A 196 8.36 21.50 -0.98
CA ALA A 196 9.44 21.30 -0.04
C ALA A 196 10.80 21.72 -0.61
N TYR A 197 11.04 21.44 -1.90
CA TYR A 197 12.26 21.82 -2.62
C TYR A 197 12.48 23.34 -2.59
N TRP A 198 11.51 24.13 -3.03
CA TRP A 198 11.67 25.58 -3.08
C TRP A 198 11.73 26.23 -1.71
N ARG A 199 11.02 25.69 -0.71
CA ARG A 199 11.20 26.12 0.70
C ARG A 199 12.59 25.82 1.22
N ALA A 200 13.10 24.62 0.97
CA ALA A 200 14.44 24.20 1.39
C ALA A 200 15.54 25.00 0.67
N TYR A 201 15.32 25.35 -0.59
CA TYR A 201 16.21 26.22 -1.36
C TYR A 201 16.23 27.64 -0.77
N GLY A 202 15.07 28.21 -0.47
CA GLY A 202 14.97 29.48 0.26
C GLY A 202 15.72 29.44 1.59
N ALA A 203 15.49 28.39 2.39
CA ALA A 203 16.17 28.18 3.67
C ALA A 203 17.70 28.08 3.51
N GLN A 204 18.19 27.39 2.48
CA GLN A 204 19.62 27.30 2.19
C GLN A 204 20.27 28.66 1.98
N ASN A 205 19.58 29.57 1.29
CA ASN A 205 20.12 30.88 0.93
C ASN A 205 19.98 31.91 2.05
N ILE A 206 18.86 31.93 2.78
CA ILE A 206 18.55 33.02 3.73
C ILE A 206 18.93 32.73 5.19
N LEU A 207 18.91 31.46 5.63
CA LEU A 207 19.19 31.13 7.03
C LEU A 207 20.58 31.56 7.50
N PRO A 208 21.68 31.41 6.72
CA PRO A 208 23.00 31.89 7.14
C PRO A 208 23.03 33.40 7.40
N ARG A 209 22.30 34.19 6.60
CA ARG A 209 22.19 35.64 6.77
C ARG A 209 21.40 35.99 8.04
N LEU A 210 20.29 35.29 8.31
CA LEU A 210 19.50 35.48 9.52
C LEU A 210 20.29 35.10 10.79
N ASP A 211 21.05 34.01 10.74
CA ASP A 211 21.93 33.57 11.84
C ASP A 211 23.01 34.63 12.14
N ALA A 212 23.64 35.18 11.10
CA ALA A 212 24.61 36.27 11.25
C ALA A 212 23.98 37.55 11.84
N LEU A 213 22.71 37.83 11.52
CA LEU A 213 21.98 38.97 12.10
C LEU A 213 21.60 38.73 13.56
N LEU A 214 21.23 37.51 13.97
CA LEU A 214 20.99 37.19 15.38
C LEU A 214 22.22 37.45 16.24
N VAL A 215 23.42 37.08 15.74
CA VAL A 215 24.69 37.39 16.41
C VAL A 215 24.89 38.90 16.52
N GLN A 216 24.71 39.65 15.42
CA GLN A 216 24.85 41.11 15.42
C GLN A 216 23.88 41.80 16.40
N VAL A 217 22.62 41.37 16.46
CA VAL A 217 21.61 41.90 17.38
C VAL A 217 21.98 41.61 18.83
N ASN A 218 22.43 40.39 19.14
CA ASN A 218 22.83 40.01 20.49
C ASN A 218 24.06 40.79 20.96
N ASP A 219 25.04 41.00 20.07
CA ASP A 219 26.23 41.79 20.39
C ASP A 219 25.88 43.27 20.57
N ALA A 220 24.98 43.83 19.75
CA ALA A 220 24.45 45.17 19.96
C ALA A 220 23.71 45.31 21.29
N LEU A 221 22.96 44.28 21.72
CA LEU A 221 22.26 44.25 23.00
C LEU A 221 23.25 44.29 24.18
N LYS A 222 24.32 43.48 24.12
CA LYS A 222 25.39 43.49 25.13
C LYS A 222 26.07 44.85 25.23
N ARG A 223 26.42 45.46 24.07
CA ARG A 223 26.99 46.82 24.02
C ARG A 223 26.04 47.87 24.57
N SER A 224 24.75 47.76 24.29
CA SER A 224 23.75 48.69 24.83
C SER A 224 23.65 48.62 26.35
N ARG A 225 23.74 47.42 26.95
CA ARG A 225 23.74 47.25 28.40
C ARG A 225 24.98 47.84 29.05
N SER A 226 26.17 47.62 28.46
CA SER A 226 27.39 48.23 28.98
C SER A 226 27.36 49.76 28.89
N MET A 227 26.77 50.33 27.82
CA MET A 227 26.60 51.79 27.71
C MET A 227 25.63 52.36 28.77
N GLU A 228 24.58 51.62 29.13
CA GLU A 228 23.67 51.98 30.21
C GLU A 228 24.39 51.95 31.57
N GLU A 229 25.09 50.85 31.88
CA GLU A 229 25.83 50.67 33.14
C GLU A 229 26.93 51.73 33.32
N GLN A 230 27.62 52.08 32.23
CA GLN A 230 28.68 53.09 32.21
C GLN A 230 28.14 54.52 32.07
N ARG A 231 26.81 54.71 32.00
CA ARG A 231 26.13 56.01 31.85
C ARG A 231 26.62 56.82 30.63
N LEU A 232 26.95 56.12 29.54
CA LEU A 232 27.37 56.72 28.27
C LEU A 232 26.17 57.20 27.42
N MET A 233 24.95 56.84 27.83
CA MET A 233 23.69 57.22 27.18
C MET A 233 22.64 57.53 28.25
N ALA A 234 21.64 58.35 27.91
CA ALA A 234 20.51 58.57 28.80
C ALA A 234 19.78 57.24 29.07
N PRO A 235 19.37 56.94 30.32
CA PRO A 235 18.77 55.65 30.67
C PRO A 235 17.57 55.27 29.80
N ILE A 236 16.70 56.24 29.49
CA ILE A 236 15.52 56.01 28.66
C ILE A 236 15.86 55.65 27.20
N ASP A 237 16.90 56.26 26.65
CA ASP A 237 17.34 56.01 25.28
C ASP A 237 18.02 54.63 25.18
N ALA A 238 18.81 54.27 26.19
CA ALA A 238 19.44 52.95 26.29
C ALA A 238 18.38 51.84 26.39
N LEU A 239 17.37 51.99 27.25
CA LEU A 239 16.28 51.02 27.38
C LEU A 239 15.43 50.92 26.10
N SER A 240 15.17 52.05 25.43
CA SER A 240 14.45 52.08 24.14
C SER A 240 15.23 51.37 23.03
N TYR A 241 16.56 51.57 22.99
CA TYR A 241 17.45 50.86 22.08
C TYR A 241 17.42 49.35 22.36
N GLN A 242 17.54 48.93 23.62
CA GLN A 242 17.43 47.52 24.02
C GLN A 242 16.08 46.89 23.63
N ARG A 243 14.96 47.58 23.86
CA ARG A 243 13.63 47.09 23.46
C ARG A 243 13.56 46.85 21.96
N GLY A 244 14.02 47.82 21.16
CA GLY A 244 14.05 47.69 19.70
C GLY A 244 14.92 46.52 19.23
N LEU A 245 16.05 46.24 19.89
CA LEU A 245 16.88 45.08 19.58
C LEU A 245 16.20 43.75 19.93
N ILE A 246 15.51 43.69 21.08
CA ILE A 246 14.73 42.51 21.47
C ILE A 246 13.60 42.25 20.46
N ASP A 247 12.92 43.30 19.98
CA ASP A 247 11.90 43.18 18.95
C ASP A 247 12.46 42.61 17.65
N LEU A 248 13.63 43.09 17.21
CA LEU A 248 14.33 42.55 16.03
C LEU A 248 14.72 41.07 16.25
N TYR A 249 15.27 40.73 17.40
CA TYR A 249 15.64 39.35 17.74
C TYR A 249 14.42 38.42 17.67
N GLN A 250 13.29 38.83 18.26
CA GLN A 250 12.05 38.06 18.26
C GLN A 250 11.47 37.88 16.85
N GLN A 251 11.55 38.93 16.01
CA GLN A 251 11.13 38.85 14.60
C GLN A 251 11.99 37.85 13.82
N ILE A 252 13.31 37.94 13.93
CA ILE A 252 14.22 37.02 13.24
C ILE A 252 13.99 35.59 13.70
N MET A 253 13.88 35.34 15.02
CA MET A 253 13.67 33.99 15.55
C MET A 253 12.37 33.35 15.06
N ARG A 254 11.26 34.09 15.04
CA ARG A 254 9.96 33.61 14.56
C ARG A 254 10.05 33.17 13.10
N HIS A 255 10.60 34.03 12.25
CA HIS A 255 10.73 33.78 10.82
C HIS A 255 11.76 32.71 10.48
N ARG A 256 12.87 32.65 11.21
CA ARG A 256 13.85 31.57 11.10
C ARG A 256 13.22 30.21 11.40
N GLN A 257 12.37 30.13 12.43
CA GLN A 257 11.70 28.87 12.79
C GLN A 257 10.79 28.35 11.68
N GLU A 258 10.19 29.22 10.86
CA GLU A 258 9.34 28.84 9.72
C GLU A 258 10.12 28.08 8.63
N LEU A 259 11.41 28.35 8.47
CA LEU A 259 12.26 27.71 7.44
C LEU A 259 13.22 26.64 8.00
N ALA A 260 13.37 26.54 9.31
CA ALA A 260 14.33 25.64 9.95
C ALA A 260 14.05 24.14 9.64
N SER A 261 12.78 23.76 9.45
CA SER A 261 12.39 22.37 9.12
C SER A 261 12.45 22.04 7.63
N ALA A 262 12.56 23.03 6.74
CA ALA A 262 12.34 22.84 5.31
C ALA A 262 13.29 21.81 4.66
N LYS A 263 14.59 21.82 5.04
CA LYS A 263 15.56 20.83 4.55
C LYS A 263 15.24 19.42 5.07
N THR A 264 14.75 19.30 6.30
CA THR A 264 14.37 18.01 6.90
C THR A 264 13.13 17.45 6.24
N GLU A 265 12.12 18.29 5.95
CA GLU A 265 10.92 17.90 5.22
C GLU A 265 11.25 17.38 3.82
N LEU A 266 12.11 18.09 3.07
CA LEU A 266 12.57 17.61 1.77
C LEU A 266 13.33 16.28 1.89
N SER A 267 14.24 16.16 2.87
CA SER A 267 15.02 14.94 3.10
C SER A 267 14.12 13.73 3.35
N ALA A 268 13.03 13.91 4.10
CA ALA A 268 12.05 12.85 4.34
C ALA A 268 11.34 12.41 3.05
N LEU A 269 10.95 13.36 2.18
CA LEU A 269 10.27 13.06 0.92
C LEU A 269 11.16 12.31 -0.08
N ILE A 270 12.45 12.67 -0.16
CA ILE A 270 13.43 12.02 -1.05
C ILE A 270 14.13 10.80 -0.41
N ASN A 271 13.65 10.38 0.76
CA ASN A 271 14.16 9.25 1.55
C ASN A 271 15.68 9.32 1.84
N VAL A 272 16.17 10.52 2.17
CA VAL A 272 17.55 10.75 2.64
C VAL A 272 17.55 10.88 4.16
N LYS A 273 18.56 10.30 4.81
CA LYS A 273 18.68 10.33 6.27
C LYS A 273 18.68 11.78 6.80
N PRO A 274 17.85 12.12 7.81
CA PRO A 274 17.86 13.43 8.44
C PRO A 274 19.26 13.81 8.96
N GLY A 275 19.68 15.05 8.72
CA GLY A 275 21.02 15.55 9.09
C GLY A 275 22.11 15.32 8.04
N THR A 276 21.82 14.62 6.93
CA THR A 276 22.73 14.58 5.78
C THR A 276 22.89 15.99 5.19
N LYS A 277 24.11 16.37 4.80
CA LYS A 277 24.36 17.65 4.14
C LYS A 277 23.65 17.65 2.78
N LEU A 278 22.70 18.57 2.62
CA LEU A 278 21.93 18.76 1.40
C LEU A 278 22.25 20.12 0.80
N GLU A 279 22.79 20.11 -0.41
CA GLU A 279 23.00 21.27 -1.25
C GLU A 279 22.03 21.21 -2.42
N LEU A 280 21.25 22.27 -2.59
CA LEU A 280 20.23 22.38 -3.64
C LEU A 280 20.72 23.34 -4.73
N SER A 281 20.56 22.97 -5.99
CA SER A 281 20.85 23.86 -7.12
C SER A 281 19.64 24.77 -7.38
N GLY A 282 19.83 26.08 -7.33
CA GLY A 282 18.82 26.99 -7.87
C GLY A 282 18.76 26.80 -9.37
N ASP A 283 17.55 26.70 -9.93
CA ASP A 283 17.40 26.93 -11.35
C ASP A 283 17.60 28.44 -11.56
N ASP A 284 18.42 28.86 -12.54
CA ASP A 284 18.78 30.27 -12.78
C ASP A 284 17.56 31.15 -13.15
N ASN A 285 16.35 30.57 -13.21
CA ASN A 285 15.11 31.18 -13.69
C ASN A 285 13.98 31.28 -12.63
N MET A 286 14.29 31.69 -11.39
CA MET A 286 13.26 32.14 -10.43
C MET A 286 12.37 33.29 -10.96
N ASP A 287 12.80 33.95 -12.04
CA ASP A 287 12.05 35.00 -12.72
C ASP A 287 11.00 34.48 -13.70
N SER A 288 11.02 33.19 -14.04
CA SER A 288 10.00 32.59 -14.90
C SER A 288 8.73 32.25 -14.09
N LEU A 289 7.57 32.72 -14.56
CA LEU A 289 6.25 32.36 -14.02
C LEU A 289 5.81 31.03 -14.66
N PRO A 290 5.79 29.91 -13.92
CA PRO A 290 5.55 28.60 -14.53
C PRO A 290 4.14 28.50 -15.12
N GLY A 291 3.99 28.17 -16.40
CA GLY A 291 2.65 27.86 -16.96
C GLY A 291 1.61 28.99 -16.85
N ALA A 292 2.02 30.26 -16.89
CA ALA A 292 1.10 31.40 -16.79
C ALA A 292 -0.06 31.39 -17.81
N LYS A 293 0.12 30.69 -18.95
CA LYS A 293 -0.88 30.56 -20.01
C LYS A 293 -1.96 29.50 -19.73
N ILE A 294 -1.78 28.66 -18.72
CA ILE A 294 -2.65 27.49 -18.48
C ILE A 294 -4.01 27.90 -17.94
N LEU A 295 -4.08 29.05 -17.26
CA LEU A 295 -5.34 29.61 -16.77
C LEU A 295 -6.16 30.37 -17.83
N ASN A 296 -5.71 30.39 -19.09
CA ASN A 296 -6.40 31.14 -20.15
C ASN A 296 -7.73 30.48 -20.54
N ASP A 297 -7.82 29.15 -20.45
CA ASP A 297 -9.02 28.38 -20.77
C ASP A 297 -9.39 27.48 -19.61
N MET A 298 -10.19 28.00 -18.69
CA MET A 298 -10.65 27.25 -17.52
C MET A 298 -11.63 26.13 -17.88
N ASP A 299 -12.33 26.23 -19.01
CA ASP A 299 -13.31 25.22 -19.42
C ASP A 299 -12.60 23.98 -19.99
N ALA A 300 -11.47 24.17 -20.69
CA ALA A 300 -10.58 23.08 -21.07
C ALA A 300 -9.99 22.36 -19.84
N LEU A 301 -9.62 23.11 -18.79
CA LEU A 301 -9.13 22.52 -17.54
C LEU A 301 -10.21 21.69 -16.82
N ASP A 302 -11.46 22.17 -16.81
CA ASP A 302 -12.60 21.44 -16.24
C ASP A 302 -12.84 20.12 -17.00
N GLN A 303 -12.82 20.14 -18.33
CA GLN A 303 -12.97 18.93 -19.15
C GLN A 303 -11.82 17.94 -18.93
N ALA A 304 -10.58 18.44 -18.91
CA ALA A 304 -9.40 17.63 -18.62
C ALA A 304 -9.49 16.98 -17.23
N ALA A 305 -9.92 17.73 -16.21
CA ALA A 305 -10.11 17.22 -14.86
C ALA A 305 -11.14 16.10 -14.82
N LEU A 306 -12.29 16.27 -15.46
CA LEU A 306 -13.34 15.24 -15.51
C LEU A 306 -12.89 13.95 -16.20
N ALA A 307 -11.98 14.04 -17.19
CA ALA A 307 -11.46 12.88 -17.92
C ALA A 307 -10.30 12.17 -17.21
N ASN A 308 -9.41 12.93 -16.57
CA ASN A 308 -8.11 12.43 -16.13
C ASN A 308 -7.98 12.25 -14.61
N ARG A 309 -8.87 12.83 -13.79
CA ARG A 309 -8.77 12.70 -12.31
C ARG A 309 -8.85 11.23 -11.90
N PRO A 310 -7.82 10.70 -11.20
CA PRO A 310 -7.82 9.30 -10.76
C PRO A 310 -9.00 8.95 -9.84
N GLU A 311 -9.47 9.91 -9.04
CA GLU A 311 -10.61 9.72 -8.13
C GLU A 311 -11.93 9.49 -8.88
N LEU A 312 -12.14 10.16 -10.01
CA LEU A 312 -13.33 9.94 -10.85
C LEU A 312 -13.25 8.59 -11.56
N ARG A 313 -12.07 8.24 -12.09
CA ARG A 313 -11.82 6.94 -12.71
C ARG A 313 -12.00 5.79 -11.72
N GLU A 314 -11.59 5.96 -10.47
CA GLU A 314 -11.84 4.99 -9.39
C GLU A 314 -13.35 4.77 -9.18
N GLU A 315 -14.17 5.82 -9.17
CA GLU A 315 -15.64 5.67 -9.04
C GLU A 315 -16.26 5.01 -10.29
N ASP A 316 -15.75 5.28 -11.49
CA ASP A 316 -16.18 4.57 -12.71
C ASP A 316 -15.86 3.07 -12.64
N TYR A 317 -14.68 2.69 -12.15
CA TYR A 317 -14.33 1.29 -11.90
C TYR A 317 -15.15 0.68 -10.77
N ARG A 318 -15.43 1.42 -9.70
CA ARG A 318 -16.31 0.95 -8.61
C ARG A 318 -17.70 0.63 -9.14
N LYS A 319 -18.27 1.49 -10.00
CA LYS A 319 -19.55 1.21 -10.66
C LYS A 319 -19.49 -0.08 -11.50
N LYS A 320 -18.39 -0.33 -12.22
CA LYS A 320 -18.20 -1.60 -12.95
C LYS A 320 -18.19 -2.80 -11.99
N VAL A 321 -17.51 -2.71 -10.84
CA VAL A 321 -17.53 -3.77 -9.81
C VAL A 321 -18.94 -4.00 -9.28
N THR A 322 -19.73 -2.95 -9.02
CA THR A 322 -21.14 -3.05 -8.60
C THR A 322 -21.97 -3.84 -9.64
N VAL A 323 -21.82 -3.53 -10.93
CA VAL A 323 -22.52 -4.25 -12.01
C VAL A 323 -22.11 -5.72 -12.08
N LEU A 324 -20.83 -6.02 -11.89
CA LEU A 324 -20.34 -7.40 -11.84
C LEU A 324 -20.86 -8.13 -10.60
N GLU A 325 -20.98 -7.47 -9.44
CA GLU A 325 -21.55 -8.08 -8.24
C GLU A 325 -23.03 -8.41 -8.44
N ALA A 326 -23.79 -7.53 -9.10
CA ALA A 326 -25.17 -7.81 -9.49
C ALA A 326 -25.27 -9.03 -10.41
N ARG A 327 -24.39 -9.14 -11.42
CA ARG A 327 -24.33 -10.30 -12.33
C ARG A 327 -23.97 -11.59 -11.60
N LYS A 328 -22.99 -11.54 -10.69
CA LYS A 328 -22.60 -12.66 -9.83
C LYS A 328 -23.76 -13.11 -8.95
N ALA A 329 -24.48 -12.17 -8.35
CA ALA A 329 -25.65 -12.46 -7.53
C ALA A 329 -26.76 -13.13 -8.37
N LEU A 330 -26.99 -12.67 -9.61
CA LEU A 330 -27.93 -13.32 -10.54
C LEU A 330 -27.49 -14.74 -10.92
N PHE A 331 -26.21 -14.96 -11.24
CA PHE A 331 -25.69 -16.31 -11.52
C PHE A 331 -25.90 -17.24 -10.34
N SER A 332 -25.71 -16.76 -9.12
CA SER A 332 -25.92 -17.57 -7.91
C SER A 332 -27.37 -18.04 -7.67
N LEU A 333 -28.33 -17.56 -8.48
CA LEU A 333 -29.72 -18.01 -8.52
C LEU A 333 -29.96 -19.11 -9.56
N LEU A 334 -28.99 -19.45 -10.41
CA LEU A 334 -29.13 -20.53 -11.40
C LEU A 334 -28.89 -21.90 -10.76
N PRO A 335 -29.41 -23.00 -11.35
CA PRO A 335 -29.06 -24.36 -10.92
C PRO A 335 -27.55 -24.63 -11.11
N GLY A 336 -26.92 -25.25 -10.12
CA GLY A 336 -25.53 -25.68 -10.18
C GLY A 336 -25.43 -27.08 -10.77
N ILE A 337 -24.52 -27.25 -11.74
CA ILE A 337 -24.18 -28.54 -12.32
C ILE A 337 -22.77 -28.90 -11.87
N GLU A 338 -22.64 -29.98 -11.12
CA GLU A 338 -21.37 -30.53 -10.66
C GLU A 338 -21.07 -31.83 -11.40
N ILE A 339 -19.96 -31.86 -12.11
CA ILE A 339 -19.44 -33.03 -12.81
C ILE A 339 -18.27 -33.54 -12.00
N ASN A 340 -18.30 -34.81 -11.60
CA ASN A 340 -17.24 -35.43 -10.81
C ASN A 340 -16.72 -36.70 -11.49
N ALA A 341 -15.41 -36.88 -11.44
CA ALA A 341 -14.73 -38.11 -11.81
C ALA A 341 -13.84 -38.52 -10.63
N SER A 342 -13.92 -39.78 -10.21
CA SER A 342 -13.17 -40.27 -9.05
C SER A 342 -12.54 -41.62 -9.30
N ALA A 343 -11.36 -41.82 -8.74
CA ALA A 343 -10.72 -43.13 -8.58
C ALA A 343 -10.73 -43.46 -7.09
N ASN A 344 -11.32 -44.60 -6.73
CA ASN A 344 -11.60 -44.96 -5.35
C ASN A 344 -11.00 -46.33 -5.02
N HIS A 345 -10.53 -46.47 -3.78
CA HIS A 345 -10.04 -47.69 -3.17
C HIS A 345 -10.70 -47.87 -1.79
N ASP A 346 -11.24 -49.04 -1.50
CA ASP A 346 -11.82 -49.40 -0.20
C ASP A 346 -11.24 -50.73 0.30
N SER A 347 -10.73 -50.76 1.53
CA SER A 347 -10.15 -51.96 2.14
C SER A 347 -11.19 -53.02 2.55
N ASN A 348 -12.48 -52.76 2.34
CA ASN A 348 -13.58 -53.65 2.68
C ASN A 348 -13.46 -55.00 1.96
N ARG A 349 -13.21 -56.09 2.72
CA ARG A 349 -13.04 -57.44 2.17
C ARG A 349 -14.30 -58.00 1.51
N PHE A 350 -15.46 -57.42 1.77
CA PHE A 350 -16.73 -57.86 1.20
C PHE A 350 -16.94 -57.34 -0.23
N LEU A 351 -16.08 -56.44 -0.73
CA LEU A 351 -16.10 -56.01 -2.12
C LEU A 351 -15.40 -57.06 -3.02
N PHE A 352 -16.01 -57.35 -4.17
CA PHE A 352 -15.36 -58.16 -5.19
C PHE A 352 -14.24 -57.39 -5.93
N LYS A 353 -14.41 -56.07 -6.04
CA LYS A 353 -13.42 -55.13 -6.58
C LYS A 353 -13.26 -54.01 -5.57
N ASN A 354 -12.06 -53.92 -5.01
CA ASN A 354 -11.73 -52.90 -4.01
C ASN A 354 -11.38 -51.56 -4.66
N ASP A 355 -11.08 -51.57 -5.97
CA ASP A 355 -10.78 -50.41 -6.79
C ASP A 355 -11.88 -50.19 -7.82
N TRP A 356 -12.35 -48.95 -7.96
CA TRP A 356 -13.27 -48.56 -9.01
C TRP A 356 -13.11 -47.09 -9.41
N THR A 357 -13.47 -46.80 -10.65
CA THR A 357 -13.61 -45.44 -11.15
C THR A 357 -15.08 -45.10 -11.28
N GLU A 358 -15.47 -43.92 -10.86
CA GLU A 358 -16.85 -43.44 -10.96
C GLU A 358 -16.89 -42.06 -11.59
N THR A 359 -17.84 -41.85 -12.49
CA THR A 359 -18.13 -40.54 -13.10
C THR A 359 -19.60 -40.23 -12.88
N GLY A 360 -19.89 -39.04 -12.37
CA GLY A 360 -21.24 -38.59 -12.07
C GLY A 360 -21.48 -37.15 -12.51
N ALA A 361 -22.76 -36.80 -12.58
CA ALA A 361 -23.20 -35.43 -12.74
C ALA A 361 -24.37 -35.19 -11.78
N THR A 362 -24.26 -34.17 -10.93
CA THR A 362 -25.29 -33.77 -9.97
C THR A 362 -25.80 -32.39 -10.34
N VAL A 363 -27.12 -32.25 -10.45
CA VAL A 363 -27.77 -30.94 -10.63
C VAL A 363 -28.44 -30.56 -9.31
N SER A 364 -28.09 -29.39 -8.78
CA SER A 364 -28.64 -28.87 -7.53
C SER A 364 -29.24 -27.48 -7.76
N PHE A 365 -30.40 -27.22 -7.17
CA PHE A 365 -31.07 -25.93 -7.30
C PHE A 365 -31.69 -25.49 -5.97
N ASN A 366 -31.35 -24.28 -5.53
CA ASN A 366 -31.93 -23.71 -4.32
C ASN A 366 -33.18 -22.87 -4.64
N LEU A 367 -34.35 -23.51 -4.53
CA LEU A 367 -35.65 -22.90 -4.80
C LEU A 367 -35.99 -21.73 -3.85
N LEU A 368 -35.55 -21.79 -2.59
CA LEU A 368 -35.85 -20.74 -1.62
C LEU A 368 -35.11 -19.43 -1.96
N ARG A 369 -33.93 -19.52 -2.57
CA ARG A 369 -33.15 -18.35 -2.98
C ARG A 369 -33.85 -17.56 -4.10
N ALA A 370 -34.70 -18.19 -4.91
CA ALA A 370 -35.43 -17.51 -5.97
C ALA A 370 -36.37 -16.41 -5.42
N PHE A 371 -36.94 -16.59 -4.23
CA PHE A 371 -37.78 -15.55 -3.59
C PHE A 371 -36.99 -14.29 -3.19
N SER A 372 -35.67 -14.39 -3.04
CA SER A 372 -34.80 -13.24 -2.73
C SER A 372 -34.54 -12.33 -3.94
N TYR A 373 -34.96 -12.72 -5.15
CA TYR A 373 -34.69 -11.97 -6.37
C TYR A 373 -35.22 -10.53 -6.33
N SER A 374 -36.45 -10.30 -5.84
CA SER A 374 -37.01 -8.94 -5.77
C SER A 374 -36.19 -8.04 -4.86
N SER A 375 -35.91 -8.48 -3.62
CA SER A 375 -35.13 -7.70 -2.67
C SER A 375 -33.69 -7.48 -3.14
N MET A 376 -33.10 -8.46 -3.83
CA MET A 376 -31.79 -8.33 -4.45
C MET A 376 -31.80 -7.28 -5.56
N LYS A 377 -32.80 -7.32 -6.45
CA LYS A 377 -32.96 -6.35 -7.54
C LYS A 377 -33.12 -4.93 -7.00
N ASP A 378 -33.99 -4.74 -6.02
CA ASP A 378 -34.23 -3.43 -5.39
C ASP A 378 -32.95 -2.89 -4.74
N ALA A 379 -32.20 -3.75 -4.03
CA ALA A 379 -30.93 -3.37 -3.44
C ALA A 379 -29.88 -2.94 -4.49
N GLN A 380 -29.80 -3.66 -5.61
CA GLN A 380 -28.87 -3.31 -6.71
C GLN A 380 -29.28 -2.02 -7.44
N GLU A 381 -30.58 -1.77 -7.63
CA GLU A 381 -31.06 -0.50 -8.20
C GLU A 381 -30.76 0.69 -7.29
N VAL A 382 -30.93 0.53 -5.97
CA VAL A 382 -30.56 1.57 -4.99
C VAL A 382 -29.05 1.80 -4.99
N GLN A 383 -28.24 0.74 -5.04
CA GLN A 383 -26.79 0.86 -5.11
C GLN A 383 -26.33 1.58 -6.39
N ALA A 384 -26.93 1.26 -7.55
CA ALA A 384 -26.62 1.94 -8.80
C ALA A 384 -26.94 3.45 -8.76
N LYS A 385 -28.10 3.82 -8.21
CA LYS A 385 -28.47 5.23 -7.99
C LYS A 385 -27.51 5.94 -7.04
N LEU A 386 -27.06 5.25 -5.99
CA LEU A 386 -26.08 5.78 -5.05
C LEU A 386 -24.72 6.01 -5.72
N ASP A 387 -24.24 5.07 -6.51
CA ASP A 387 -22.98 5.18 -7.25
C ASP A 387 -23.03 6.35 -8.26
N ASP A 388 -24.15 6.53 -8.95
CA ASP A 388 -24.37 7.68 -9.85
C ASP A 388 -24.39 9.01 -9.09
N ALA A 389 -25.11 9.09 -7.96
CA ALA A 389 -25.15 10.29 -7.13
C ALA A 389 -23.77 10.65 -6.56
N ARG A 390 -22.99 9.65 -6.11
CA ARG A 390 -21.61 9.83 -5.65
C ARG A 390 -20.72 10.37 -6.75
N ARG A 391 -20.78 9.79 -7.96
CA ARG A 391 -19.97 10.25 -9.10
C ARG A 391 -20.30 11.68 -9.50
N VAL A 392 -21.59 12.06 -9.53
CA VAL A 392 -22.02 13.43 -9.84
C VAL A 392 -21.53 14.41 -8.75
N ALA A 393 -21.66 14.04 -7.48
CA ALA A 393 -21.16 14.86 -6.37
C ALA A 393 -19.64 15.03 -6.43
N LEU A 394 -18.89 13.96 -6.71
CA LEU A 394 -17.44 14.01 -6.87
C LEU A 394 -17.04 14.86 -8.08
N SER A 395 -17.78 14.77 -9.19
CA SER A 395 -17.54 15.60 -10.38
C SER A 395 -17.67 17.09 -10.05
N MET A 396 -18.73 17.47 -9.32
CA MET A 396 -18.91 18.85 -8.86
C MET A 396 -17.78 19.30 -7.92
N ALA A 397 -17.34 18.43 -7.01
CA ALA A 397 -16.22 18.73 -6.11
C ALA A 397 -14.90 18.91 -6.87
N VAL A 398 -14.63 18.08 -7.88
CA VAL A 398 -13.44 18.19 -8.75
C VAL A 398 -13.45 19.50 -9.52
N LEU A 399 -14.57 19.89 -10.14
CA LEU A 399 -14.71 21.17 -10.83
C LEU A 399 -14.45 22.35 -9.87
N ALA A 400 -15.03 22.31 -8.67
CA ALA A 400 -14.76 23.33 -7.65
C ALA A 400 -13.28 23.39 -7.27
N GLN A 401 -12.60 22.24 -7.10
CA GLN A 401 -11.16 22.18 -6.84
C GLN A 401 -10.33 22.80 -7.96
N VAL A 402 -10.68 22.56 -9.23
CA VAL A 402 -9.99 23.15 -10.39
C VAL A 402 -10.12 24.67 -10.35
N ARG A 403 -11.33 25.19 -10.14
CA ARG A 403 -11.58 26.64 -10.06
C ARG A 403 -10.84 27.29 -8.88
N ILE A 404 -10.85 26.66 -7.70
CA ILE A 404 -10.12 27.15 -6.52
C ILE A 404 -8.60 27.10 -6.75
N ALA A 405 -8.09 26.02 -7.36
CA ALA A 405 -6.66 25.90 -7.67
C ALA A 405 -6.21 27.00 -8.64
N GLY A 406 -7.02 27.26 -9.67
CA GLY A 406 -6.77 28.34 -10.62
C GLY A 406 -6.71 29.72 -9.94
N GLU A 407 -7.67 30.02 -9.05
CA GLU A 407 -7.68 31.29 -8.34
C GLU A 407 -6.49 31.46 -7.38
N ARG A 408 -6.19 30.43 -6.58
CA ARG A 408 -4.99 30.44 -5.72
C ARG A 408 -3.70 30.58 -6.51
N TYR A 409 -3.67 30.13 -7.76
CA TYR A 409 -2.51 30.33 -8.62
C TYR A 409 -2.40 31.79 -9.07
N ARG A 410 -3.50 32.46 -9.44
CA ARG A 410 -3.51 33.90 -9.73
C ARG A 410 -3.09 34.74 -8.54
N GLU A 411 -3.61 34.42 -7.36
CA GLU A 411 -3.22 35.07 -6.10
C GLU A 411 -1.73 34.88 -5.83
N ALA A 412 -1.21 33.65 -5.95
CA ALA A 412 0.20 33.37 -5.69
C ALA A 412 1.16 34.08 -6.66
N ILE A 413 0.76 34.29 -7.92
CA ILE A 413 1.51 35.13 -8.88
C ILE A 413 1.61 36.56 -8.36
N THR A 414 0.49 37.13 -7.93
CA THR A 414 0.42 38.51 -7.41
C THR A 414 1.22 38.65 -6.12
N ASP A 415 1.07 37.70 -5.19
CA ASP A 415 1.79 37.67 -3.93
C ASP A 415 3.31 37.59 -4.17
N TYR A 416 3.77 36.71 -5.06
CA TYR A 416 5.18 36.63 -5.40
C TYR A 416 5.70 37.94 -6.02
N ALA A 417 4.95 38.54 -6.94
CA ALA A 417 5.33 39.80 -7.57
C ALA A 417 5.49 40.95 -6.54
N ILE A 418 4.53 41.08 -5.61
CA ILE A 418 4.59 42.10 -4.54
C ILE A 418 5.78 41.84 -3.61
N ASN A 419 6.00 40.59 -3.19
CA ASN A 419 7.09 40.26 -2.28
C ASN A 419 8.47 40.39 -2.95
N LYS A 420 8.57 40.09 -4.25
CA LYS A 420 9.76 40.35 -5.05
C LYS A 420 10.08 41.86 -5.08
N GLN A 421 9.08 42.70 -5.40
CA GLN A 421 9.25 44.14 -5.42
C GLN A 421 9.62 44.70 -4.03
N ALA A 422 9.00 44.20 -2.96
CA ALA A 422 9.33 44.59 -1.58
C ALA A 422 10.77 44.25 -1.23
N ALA A 423 11.23 43.04 -1.56
CA ALA A 423 12.61 42.61 -1.34
C ALA A 423 13.62 43.47 -2.11
N GLU A 424 13.32 43.83 -3.37
CA GLU A 424 14.18 44.71 -4.17
C GLU A 424 14.28 46.13 -3.59
N VAL A 425 13.15 46.69 -3.13
CA VAL A 425 13.11 48.01 -2.49
C VAL A 425 13.89 48.00 -1.17
N ASP A 426 13.65 47.00 -0.31
CA ASP A 426 14.33 46.93 0.99
C ASP A 426 15.83 46.64 0.85
N ALA A 427 16.26 45.86 -0.16
CA ALA A 427 17.68 45.66 -0.48
C ALA A 427 18.35 46.98 -0.91
N ARG A 428 17.66 47.82 -1.69
CA ARG A 428 18.15 49.16 -2.04
C ARG A 428 18.23 50.08 -0.82
N ILE A 429 17.23 50.05 0.07
CA ILE A 429 17.25 50.83 1.32
C ILE A 429 18.44 50.42 2.17
N GLU A 430 18.66 49.12 2.38
CA GLU A 430 19.84 48.61 3.09
C GLU A 430 21.14 49.15 2.49
N LYS A 431 21.30 49.10 1.16
CA LYS A 431 22.49 49.62 0.48
C LYS A 431 22.72 51.12 0.74
N HIS A 432 21.65 51.93 0.72
CA HIS A 432 21.74 53.36 1.02
C HIS A 432 22.08 53.63 2.49
N VAL A 433 21.47 52.89 3.43
CA VAL A 433 21.75 53.05 4.87
C VAL A 433 23.18 52.62 5.22
N VAL A 434 23.68 51.53 4.62
CA VAL A 434 25.10 51.11 4.74
C VAL A 434 26.02 52.24 4.29
N SER A 435 25.71 52.88 3.16
CA SER A 435 26.49 54.00 2.64
C SER A 435 26.42 55.25 3.54
N GLY A 436 25.26 55.52 4.14
CA GLY A 436 25.05 56.63 5.08
C GLY A 436 25.82 56.45 6.40
N VAL A 437 25.88 55.23 6.95
CA VAL A 437 26.71 54.95 8.14
C VAL A 437 28.19 55.16 7.85
N MET A 438 28.67 54.74 6.66
CA MET A 438 30.06 55.00 6.24
C MET A 438 30.36 56.50 6.10
N ALA A 439 29.36 57.32 5.79
CA ALA A 439 29.44 58.77 5.74
C ALA A 439 29.17 59.46 7.10
N ASN A 440 29.04 58.70 8.19
CA ASN A 440 28.73 59.16 9.55
C ASN A 440 27.42 59.96 9.65
N SER A 441 26.46 59.72 8.74
CA SER A 441 25.18 60.43 8.68
C SER A 441 23.99 59.61 9.19
N GLU A 442 24.20 58.35 9.59
CA GLU A 442 23.16 57.41 10.01
C GLU A 442 23.56 56.65 11.28
N SER A 443 22.56 56.17 12.03
CA SER A 443 22.76 55.41 13.28
C SER A 443 22.94 53.91 13.05
N ASP A 444 23.76 53.25 13.89
CA ASP A 444 23.89 51.78 13.95
C ASP A 444 22.54 51.07 14.16
N MET A 445 21.59 51.68 14.90
CA MET A 445 20.24 51.13 15.06
C MET A 445 19.47 51.13 13.74
N THR A 446 19.56 52.22 12.97
CA THR A 446 18.92 52.36 11.66
C THR A 446 19.49 51.31 10.70
N LEU A 447 20.81 51.13 10.71
CA LEU A 447 21.49 50.10 9.91
C LEU A 447 21.00 48.69 10.24
N LEU A 448 20.95 48.34 11.52
CA LEU A 448 20.54 47.00 11.92
C LEU A 448 19.08 46.73 11.59
N ARG A 449 18.19 47.72 11.79
CA ARG A 449 16.79 47.64 11.36
C ARG A 449 16.66 47.45 9.85
N ALA A 450 17.41 48.20 9.05
CA ALA A 450 17.40 48.09 7.59
C ALA A 450 17.89 46.71 7.12
N LYS A 451 18.98 46.20 7.70
CA LYS A 451 19.51 44.85 7.41
C LYS A 451 18.50 43.74 7.75
N VAL A 452 17.86 43.82 8.93
CA VAL A 452 16.85 42.84 9.34
C VAL A 452 15.64 42.90 8.41
N LYS A 453 15.13 44.10 8.11
CA LYS A 453 14.00 44.26 7.19
C LYS A 453 14.31 43.69 5.80
N ALA A 454 15.47 44.01 5.23
CA ALA A 454 15.90 43.47 3.93
C ALA A 454 16.01 41.95 3.94
N ALA A 455 16.59 41.36 4.99
CA ALA A 455 16.69 39.90 5.12
C ALA A 455 15.31 39.23 5.27
N LEU A 456 14.38 39.84 6.01
CA LEU A 456 13.01 39.33 6.15
C LEU A 456 12.21 39.45 4.84
N SER A 457 12.31 40.56 4.12
CA SER A 457 11.68 40.73 2.81
C SER A 457 12.24 39.75 1.77
N GLU A 458 13.56 39.50 1.78
CA GLU A 458 14.18 38.47 0.96
C GLU A 458 13.69 37.06 1.33
N MET A 459 13.56 36.75 2.63
CA MET A 459 12.97 35.49 3.09
C MET A 459 11.54 35.32 2.54
N GLN A 460 10.72 36.36 2.66
CA GLN A 460 9.34 36.34 2.20
C GLN A 460 9.23 36.17 0.68
N ARG A 461 10.18 36.71 -0.09
CA ARG A 461 10.31 36.42 -1.53
C ARG A 461 10.51 34.92 -1.79
N TYR A 462 11.39 34.25 -1.04
CA TYR A 462 11.58 32.80 -1.20
C TYR A 462 10.33 31.99 -0.79
N VAL A 463 9.69 32.37 0.33
CA VAL A 463 8.47 31.70 0.80
C VAL A 463 7.32 31.87 -0.19
N SER A 464 7.10 33.08 -0.71
CA SER A 464 6.07 33.34 -1.72
C SER A 464 6.37 32.64 -3.05
N TYR A 465 7.64 32.52 -3.46
CA TYR A 465 8.01 31.72 -4.63
C TYR A 465 7.71 30.22 -4.45
N ALA A 466 8.01 29.66 -3.28
CA ALA A 466 7.62 28.28 -2.98
C ALA A 466 6.10 28.10 -2.97
N GLY A 467 5.36 29.11 -2.49
CA GLY A 467 3.90 29.19 -2.57
C GLY A 467 3.37 29.20 -4.01
N LEU A 468 4.00 29.99 -4.90
CA LEU A 468 3.71 30.02 -6.33
C LEU A 468 3.90 28.64 -6.98
N GLN A 469 5.03 28.00 -6.74
CA GLN A 469 5.36 26.67 -7.26
C GLN A 469 4.40 25.59 -6.74
N MET A 470 3.94 25.72 -5.50
CA MET A 470 2.91 24.85 -4.92
C MET A 470 1.54 25.06 -5.57
N SER A 471 1.10 26.31 -5.76
CA SER A 471 -0.18 26.61 -6.42
C SER A 471 -0.19 26.14 -7.87
N TYR A 472 0.92 26.28 -8.59
CA TYR A 472 1.13 25.69 -9.92
C TYR A 472 0.93 24.17 -9.90
N ALA A 473 1.61 23.46 -8.99
CA ALA A 473 1.49 22.01 -8.90
C ALA A 473 0.08 21.56 -8.50
N ARG A 474 -0.64 22.37 -7.71
CA ARG A 474 -2.05 22.11 -7.39
C ARG A 474 -2.96 22.22 -8.61
N VAL A 475 -2.70 23.15 -9.53
CA VAL A 475 -3.44 23.22 -10.80
C VAL A 475 -3.17 21.97 -11.63
N ALA A 476 -1.92 21.53 -11.72
CA ALA A 476 -1.58 20.29 -12.43
C ALA A 476 -2.24 19.04 -11.79
N ASN A 477 -2.25 18.95 -10.46
CA ASN A 477 -2.89 17.87 -9.72
C ASN A 477 -4.42 17.89 -9.88
N SER A 478 -5.06 19.06 -9.85
CA SER A 478 -6.53 19.17 -9.94
C SER A 478 -7.08 18.72 -11.28
N ILE A 479 -6.33 18.91 -12.37
CA ILE A 479 -6.68 18.41 -13.70
C ILE A 479 -6.25 16.95 -13.96
N GLY A 480 -5.59 16.31 -12.98
CA GLY A 480 -5.21 14.89 -13.06
C GLY A 480 -4.05 14.57 -14.00
N VAL A 481 -3.11 15.51 -14.21
CA VAL A 481 -1.93 15.31 -15.07
C VAL A 481 -1.11 14.11 -14.62
N ASP A 482 -0.73 13.26 -15.55
CA ASP A 482 0.24 12.21 -15.29
C ASP A 482 1.66 12.76 -15.44
N MET A 483 2.42 12.73 -14.35
CA MET A 483 3.82 13.18 -14.34
C MET A 483 4.78 11.99 -14.50
N LEU A 484 4.24 10.76 -14.51
CA LEU A 484 5.03 9.57 -14.76
C LEU A 484 5.17 9.36 -16.28
N PRO A 485 6.38 9.16 -16.81
CA PRO A 485 6.55 8.72 -18.19
C PRO A 485 5.93 7.33 -18.39
N ASP A 486 5.39 7.05 -19.59
CA ASP A 486 4.78 5.76 -19.95
C ASP A 486 5.71 4.55 -19.72
N SER A 487 7.03 4.78 -19.74
CA SER A 487 8.06 3.77 -19.44
C SER A 487 9.14 4.39 -18.54
N PRO A 488 8.95 4.38 -17.20
CA PRO A 488 9.87 5.01 -16.28
C PRO A 488 11.16 4.20 -16.20
N LYS A 489 12.29 4.82 -16.53
CA LYS A 489 13.63 4.21 -16.41
C LYS A 489 14.16 4.36 -15.00
N LEU A 490 13.58 3.63 -14.05
CA LEU A 490 13.91 3.73 -12.63
C LEU A 490 15.37 3.33 -12.30
N ASP A 491 16.02 2.56 -13.18
CA ASP A 491 17.39 2.08 -12.97
C ASP A 491 18.43 3.20 -13.03
N ASP A 492 18.23 4.21 -13.88
CA ASP A 492 19.13 5.37 -14.02
C ASP A 492 18.42 6.66 -13.58
N LEU A 493 18.78 7.15 -12.40
CA LEU A 493 18.19 8.35 -11.80
C LEU A 493 18.34 9.58 -12.69
N LYS A 494 19.45 9.70 -13.43
CA LYS A 494 19.69 10.84 -14.32
C LYS A 494 18.74 10.80 -15.52
N SER A 495 18.67 9.67 -16.22
CA SER A 495 17.71 9.51 -17.32
C SER A 495 16.27 9.70 -16.86
N PHE A 496 15.91 9.28 -15.64
CA PHE A 496 14.57 9.47 -15.10
C PHE A 496 14.28 10.94 -14.78
N SER A 497 15.24 11.65 -14.19
CA SER A 497 15.17 13.10 -13.97
C SER A 497 14.94 13.86 -15.29
N ASP A 498 15.67 13.51 -16.35
CA ASP A 498 15.52 14.12 -17.69
C ASP A 498 14.16 13.80 -18.35
N GLN A 499 13.54 12.67 -18.01
CA GLN A 499 12.18 12.35 -18.47
C GLN A 499 11.14 13.22 -17.76
N ILE A 500 11.26 13.37 -16.43
CA ILE A 500 10.37 14.22 -15.62
C ILE A 500 10.48 15.68 -16.07
N SER A 501 11.68 16.18 -16.32
CA SER A 501 11.92 17.54 -16.82
C SER A 501 11.18 17.81 -18.14
N ARG A 502 11.24 16.88 -19.10
CA ARG A 502 10.52 16.99 -20.37
C ARG A 502 9.00 17.01 -20.21
N VAL A 503 8.46 16.20 -19.32
CA VAL A 503 7.02 16.18 -19.02
C VAL A 503 6.59 17.51 -18.38
N ASP A 504 7.37 18.04 -17.43
CA ASP A 504 7.10 19.34 -16.81
C ASP A 504 7.18 20.48 -17.82
N GLU A 505 8.14 20.48 -18.75
CA GLU A 505 8.23 21.48 -19.83
C GLU A 505 7.04 21.42 -20.80
N ALA A 506 6.59 20.22 -21.17
CA ALA A 506 5.41 20.03 -22.02
C ALA A 506 4.16 20.60 -21.32
N TRP A 507 4.03 20.32 -20.02
CA TRP A 507 2.96 20.86 -19.20
C TRP A 507 2.98 22.38 -19.14
N GLN A 508 4.16 23.00 -18.93
CA GLN A 508 4.29 24.47 -18.89
C GLN A 508 3.84 25.13 -20.20
N LYS A 509 3.91 24.41 -21.32
CA LYS A 509 3.47 24.86 -22.65
C LYS A 509 1.97 24.63 -22.90
N GLY A 510 1.27 23.97 -21.98
CA GLY A 510 -0.17 23.68 -22.06
C GLY A 510 -0.52 22.40 -22.83
N ASP A 511 0.44 21.48 -23.01
CA ASP A 511 0.15 20.14 -23.53
C ASP A 511 -0.38 19.24 -22.40
N PHE A 512 -1.69 19.03 -22.38
CA PHE A 512 -2.38 18.25 -21.34
C PHE A 512 -2.64 16.79 -21.75
N GLN A 513 -2.17 16.34 -22.93
CA GLN A 513 -2.49 15.02 -23.47
C GLN A 513 -1.37 13.98 -23.34
N GLN A 514 -0.17 14.35 -22.92
CA GLN A 514 0.89 13.37 -22.66
C GLN A 514 0.67 12.66 -21.32
N GLY A 515 0.60 11.32 -21.35
CA GLY A 515 0.46 10.45 -20.18
C GLY A 515 -0.90 9.75 -20.03
N SER A 516 -1.86 10.00 -20.93
CA SER A 516 -3.13 9.24 -21.00
C SER A 516 -3.01 8.00 -21.88
N SER A 517 -1.95 7.20 -21.73
CA SER A 517 -1.98 5.86 -22.33
C SER A 517 -3.06 5.05 -21.62
N GLU A 518 -4.06 4.59 -22.36
CA GLU A 518 -4.94 3.50 -21.92
C GLU A 518 -4.07 2.40 -21.31
N PRO A 519 -4.45 1.80 -20.16
CA PRO A 519 -3.68 0.72 -19.56
C PRO A 519 -3.45 -0.33 -20.65
N GLN A 520 -2.20 -0.50 -21.06
CA GLN A 520 -1.81 -1.55 -21.99
C GLN A 520 -2.39 -2.84 -21.43
N SER A 521 -3.21 -3.52 -22.23
CA SER A 521 -3.69 -4.84 -21.88
C SER A 521 -2.45 -5.65 -21.52
N VAL A 522 -2.42 -6.17 -20.30
CA VAL A 522 -1.44 -7.18 -19.90
C VAL A 522 -1.72 -8.37 -20.81
N ALA A 523 -1.12 -8.38 -21.98
CA ALA A 523 -0.97 -9.58 -22.76
C ALA A 523 -0.22 -10.51 -21.83
N ALA A 524 -0.87 -11.64 -21.51
CA ALA A 524 -0.33 -12.68 -20.66
C ALA A 524 1.15 -12.84 -20.98
N THR A 525 2.01 -12.47 -20.04
CA THR A 525 3.43 -12.75 -20.14
C THR A 525 3.55 -14.26 -20.34
N GLU A 526 3.94 -14.66 -21.54
CA GLU A 526 4.32 -16.04 -21.81
C GLU A 526 5.32 -16.43 -20.73
N SER A 527 4.91 -17.40 -19.90
CA SER A 527 5.82 -18.05 -18.98
C SER A 527 6.95 -18.66 -19.81
N PRO A 528 8.23 -18.44 -19.47
CA PRO A 528 9.32 -19.09 -20.21
C PRO A 528 9.16 -20.61 -20.13
N PRO A 529 9.51 -21.36 -21.19
CA PRO A 529 9.29 -22.79 -21.23
C PRO A 529 10.12 -23.45 -20.13
N VAL A 530 9.44 -24.17 -19.23
CA VAL A 530 10.10 -25.10 -18.32
C VAL A 530 10.79 -26.15 -19.19
N ALA A 531 12.12 -26.11 -19.20
CA ALA A 531 12.95 -27.11 -19.84
C ALA A 531 12.60 -28.48 -19.26
N ALA A 532 12.15 -29.39 -20.13
CA ALA A 532 11.94 -30.79 -19.80
C ALA A 532 13.28 -31.41 -19.39
N GLN A 533 13.42 -31.79 -18.12
CA GLN A 533 14.45 -32.73 -17.70
C GLN A 533 14.02 -34.14 -18.13
N GLU A 534 14.87 -34.74 -18.95
CA GLU A 534 14.84 -36.15 -19.36
C GLU A 534 14.65 -37.09 -18.16
N SER A 535 13.73 -38.03 -18.34
CA SER A 535 13.44 -39.12 -17.43
C SER A 535 14.52 -40.19 -17.52
N GLN A 536 15.16 -40.51 -16.39
CA GLN A 536 15.92 -41.76 -16.24
C GLN A 536 14.96 -42.90 -15.84
N PRO A 537 15.12 -44.12 -16.40
CA PRO A 537 14.22 -45.23 -16.12
C PRO A 537 14.54 -45.90 -14.79
N VAL A 538 13.51 -46.14 -13.99
CA VAL A 538 13.55 -46.93 -12.76
C VAL A 538 13.55 -48.42 -13.11
N ALA A 539 14.57 -49.15 -12.66
CA ALA A 539 14.64 -50.62 -12.74
C ALA A 539 13.77 -51.30 -11.66
N PRO A 540 13.27 -52.53 -11.88
CA PRO A 540 12.19 -53.10 -11.08
C PRO A 540 12.67 -53.81 -9.79
N ALA A 541 11.69 -53.96 -8.88
CA ALA A 541 11.79 -54.47 -7.52
C ALA A 541 12.35 -55.90 -7.37
N ALA A 542 13.11 -56.12 -6.29
CA ALA A 542 13.52 -57.44 -5.81
C ALA A 542 12.79 -57.83 -4.51
N GLN A 543 12.35 -59.09 -4.45
CA GLN A 543 11.71 -59.77 -3.31
C GLN A 543 12.74 -60.37 -2.32
N PRO A 544 12.33 -60.85 -1.11
CA PRO A 544 13.12 -60.76 0.12
C PRO A 544 13.75 -62.08 0.66
N GLY A 545 14.84 -61.92 1.43
CA GLY A 545 15.33 -62.80 2.54
C GLY A 545 15.87 -64.19 2.16
N ALA A 546 16.94 -64.78 2.70
CA ALA A 546 17.81 -64.59 3.89
C ALA A 546 19.05 -65.55 3.72
N PRO A 547 19.88 -65.89 4.74
CA PRO A 547 20.79 -65.08 5.54
C PRO A 547 22.27 -65.59 5.53
N GLN A 548 23.13 -64.89 6.27
CA GLN A 548 24.47 -65.27 6.80
C GLN A 548 25.69 -64.97 5.90
N GLN A 549 26.63 -64.13 6.37
CA GLN A 549 27.69 -64.53 7.31
C GLN A 549 28.51 -63.33 7.78
N VAL A 550 29.02 -63.53 9.00
CA VAL A 550 29.88 -62.68 9.83
C VAL A 550 31.28 -62.54 9.23
N ALA A 551 31.91 -61.35 9.27
CA ALA A 551 33.30 -61.17 9.75
C ALA A 551 33.88 -59.75 9.55
N LYS A 552 34.38 -59.23 10.68
CA LYS A 552 35.65 -58.48 10.90
C LYS A 552 35.76 -57.01 10.50
N LEU A 553 35.67 -56.18 11.54
CA LEU A 553 36.70 -55.24 12.03
C LEU A 553 37.89 -54.93 11.09
N SER A 554 38.04 -53.64 10.78
CA SER A 554 39.29 -52.91 11.09
C SER A 554 39.08 -51.39 10.99
N VAL A 555 39.34 -50.73 12.10
CA VAL A 555 39.51 -49.28 12.27
C VAL A 555 40.88 -48.89 11.70
N THR A 556 40.99 -47.80 10.94
CA THR A 556 42.18 -46.92 11.03
C THR A 556 41.80 -45.47 10.69
N VAL A 557 42.43 -44.59 11.46
CA VAL A 557 42.27 -43.15 11.66
C VAL A 557 43.21 -42.36 10.72
N LYS A 558 42.85 -41.09 10.44
CA LYS A 558 43.68 -39.97 9.94
C LYS A 558 44.19 -40.10 8.49
N GLU A 559 44.36 -39.03 7.71
CA GLU A 559 44.73 -37.66 8.04
C GLU A 559 44.33 -36.68 6.92
N SER A 560 44.31 -35.40 7.28
CA SER A 560 44.04 -34.20 6.49
C SER A 560 44.86 -34.03 5.21
N ARG A 561 44.20 -33.56 4.14
CA ARG A 561 44.52 -32.27 3.50
C ARG A 561 43.35 -31.74 2.71
#